data_AF-A0A2N0NC01-F1
#
_entry.id   AF-A0A2N0NC01-F1
#
_cell.length_a   1.000
_cell.length_b   1.000
_cell.length_c   1.000
_cell.angle_alpha   90.00
_cell.angle_beta   90.00
_cell.angle_gamma   90.00
#
_symmetry.space_group_name_H-M   'P 1'
#
loop_
_entity.id
_entity.type
_entity.pdbx_description
1 polymer ?
#
loop_
_entity_poly.entity_id
_entity_poly.type
_entity_poly.pdbx_seq_one_letter_code
_entity_poly.pdbx_strand_id
1 'polypeptide(L)'
;MDNFIKHTQLHANESVEYLEYVNFDQFDLVEDVNKGGAFSTIYSAVLKEGPRRVWDEEAEKWTRNGPVKVALKRLNDSQNISEEYFKQIVMELQKILLQATCLFVMRYYENGDLHSYLDKAQGMPCWRDIVDMLWGISGGIENIHKSGLIHGHLHG
;
A
#
# COMPACT_ATOMS: atom_id res chain seq x y z
N MET A 1 -11.51 13.59 5.03
CA MET A 1 -10.61 12.46 5.39
C MET A 1 -11.40 11.28 5.97
N ASP A 2 -11.96 11.40 7.18
CA ASP A 2 -12.67 10.30 7.86
C ASP A 2 -13.86 9.75 7.07
N ASN A 3 -14.65 10.62 6.43
CA ASN A 3 -15.76 10.20 5.57
C ASN A 3 -15.28 9.41 4.34
N PHE A 4 -14.08 9.70 3.83
CA PHE A 4 -13.50 8.97 2.70
C PHE A 4 -13.00 7.59 3.14
N ILE A 5 -12.33 7.50 4.30
CA ILE A 5 -11.93 6.22 4.90
C ILE A 5 -13.16 5.34 5.15
N LYS A 6 -14.20 5.88 5.81
CA LYS A 6 -15.47 5.18 6.03
C LYS A 6 -16.12 4.74 4.72
N HIS A 7 -16.10 5.59 3.70
CA HIS A 7 -16.62 5.24 2.38
C HIS A 7 -15.88 4.04 1.79
N THR A 8 -14.53 4.01 1.82
CA THR A 8 -13.78 2.84 1.32
C THR A 8 -14.06 1.57 2.12
N GLN A 9 -14.25 1.68 3.43
CA GLN A 9 -14.59 0.55 4.30
C GLN A 9 -15.97 -0.04 4.02
N LEU A 10 -16.96 0.82 3.72
CA LEU A 10 -18.33 0.38 3.41
C LEU A 10 -18.48 -0.28 2.04
N HIS A 11 -17.57 0.01 1.11
CA HIS A 11 -17.64 -0.48 -0.28
C HIS A 11 -16.58 -1.54 -0.59
N ALA A 12 -15.79 -1.96 0.39
CA ALA A 12 -14.81 -3.03 0.22
C ALA A 12 -15.48 -4.40 0.27
N ASN A 13 -15.16 -5.26 -0.70
CA ASN A 13 -15.57 -6.66 -0.70
C ASN A 13 -14.50 -7.56 -0.07
N GLU A 14 -13.23 -7.13 -0.10
CA GLU A 14 -12.12 -7.86 0.49
C GLU A 14 -11.32 -7.07 1.53
N SER A 15 -10.61 -7.79 2.39
CA SER A 15 -9.81 -7.23 3.49
C SER A 15 -8.67 -6.29 3.07
N VAL A 16 -8.36 -6.23 1.78
CA VAL A 16 -7.28 -5.40 1.20
C VAL A 16 -7.81 -4.20 0.42
N GLU A 17 -9.13 -4.04 0.28
CA GLU A 17 -9.75 -3.02 -0.58
C GLU A 17 -10.13 -1.73 0.14
N TYR A 18 -9.96 -1.66 1.46
CA TYR A 18 -10.29 -0.47 2.24
C TYR A 18 -9.07 0.19 2.88
N LEU A 19 -9.24 1.48 3.17
CA LEU A 19 -8.27 2.26 3.91
C LEU A 19 -8.52 2.06 5.41
N GLU A 20 -7.47 1.73 6.14
CA GLU A 20 -7.49 1.77 7.60
C GLU A 20 -6.77 3.06 8.06
N TYR A 21 -7.23 3.63 9.17
CA TYR A 21 -6.46 4.62 9.89
C TYR A 21 -5.63 3.93 10.99
N VAL A 22 -4.33 4.17 11.02
CA VAL A 22 -3.43 3.58 12.04
C VAL A 22 -2.74 4.71 12.80
N ASN A 23 -2.58 4.56 14.11
CA ASN A 23 -1.83 5.53 14.92
C ASN A 23 -0.32 5.26 14.83
N PHE A 24 0.50 6.30 14.95
CA PHE A 24 1.95 6.16 14.76
C PHE A 24 2.60 5.30 15.86
N ASP A 25 1.97 5.22 17.04
CA ASP A 25 2.38 4.37 18.15
C ASP A 25 2.29 2.86 17.87
N GLN A 26 1.58 2.47 16.81
CA GLN A 26 1.45 1.07 16.35
C GLN A 26 2.67 0.60 15.55
N PHE A 27 3.61 1.49 15.21
CA PHE A 27 4.82 1.14 14.47
C PHE A 27 6.02 1.04 15.41
N ASP A 28 6.80 -0.02 15.23
CA ASP A 28 8.14 -0.19 15.82
C ASP A 28 9.20 -0.28 14.71
N LEU A 29 10.47 -0.10 15.09
CA LEU A 29 11.64 -0.31 14.22
C LEU A 29 11.55 0.45 12.89
N VAL A 30 11.29 1.77 12.97
CA VAL A 30 11.22 2.62 11.78
C VAL A 30 12.64 2.87 11.26
N GLU A 31 12.98 2.26 10.12
CA GLU A 31 14.29 2.36 9.48
C GLU A 31 14.16 3.00 8.10
N ASP A 32 15.05 3.94 7.78
CA ASP A 32 15.14 4.48 6.42
C ASP A 32 15.69 3.40 5.48
N VAL A 33 14.95 3.09 4.41
CA VAL A 33 15.39 2.10 3.42
C VAL A 33 16.31 2.70 2.36
N ASN A 34 16.66 3.99 2.45
CA ASN A 34 17.37 4.79 1.45
C ASN A 34 16.75 4.65 0.05
N LYS A 35 15.45 4.36 0.00
CA LYS A 35 14.68 4.20 -1.22
C LYS A 35 13.61 5.28 -1.23
N GLY A 36 13.64 6.12 -2.26
CA GLY A 36 12.74 7.24 -2.40
C GLY A 36 12.84 7.81 -3.81
N GLY A 37 11.71 8.23 -4.36
CA GLY A 37 11.69 9.01 -5.59
C GLY A 37 11.82 10.50 -5.29
N ALA A 38 11.83 11.33 -6.34
CA ALA A 38 11.93 12.78 -6.21
C ALA A 38 10.89 13.41 -5.24
N PHE A 39 9.74 12.75 -5.06
CA PHE A 39 8.60 13.28 -4.31
C PHE A 39 8.26 12.48 -3.03
N SER A 40 9.04 11.46 -2.68
CA SER A 40 8.74 10.65 -1.49
C SER A 40 9.93 9.92 -0.91
N THR A 41 9.96 9.81 0.41
CA THR A 41 10.91 8.96 1.15
C THR A 41 10.20 7.70 1.64
N ILE A 42 10.83 6.53 1.53
CA ILE A 42 10.29 5.27 2.04
C ILE A 42 11.08 4.86 3.28
N TYR A 43 10.36 4.41 4.30
CA TYR A 43 10.89 3.77 5.50
C TYR A 43 10.36 2.33 5.57
N SER A 44 11.01 1.46 6.30
CA SER A 44 10.44 0.19 6.73
C SER A 44 10.04 0.30 8.20
N ALA A 45 9.01 -0.44 8.61
CA ALA A 45 8.59 -0.51 10.00
C ALA A 45 7.90 -1.85 10.28
N VAL A 46 7.74 -2.17 11.56
CA VAL A 46 6.89 -3.27 12.01
C VAL A 46 5.57 -2.69 12.53
N LEU A 47 4.46 -3.06 11.91
CA LEU A 47 3.12 -2.75 12.41
C LEU A 47 2.73 -3.82 13.44
N LYS A 48 2.72 -3.48 14.73
CA LYS A 48 2.63 -4.41 15.88
C LYS A 48 1.43 -5.36 15.81
N GLU A 49 0.27 -4.81 15.51
CA GLU A 49 -0.96 -5.59 15.48
C GLU A 49 -1.25 -6.17 14.09
N GLY A 50 -0.57 -5.67 13.05
CA GLY A 50 -0.85 -5.99 11.65
C GLY A 50 -2.15 -5.35 11.12
N PRO A 51 -2.43 -5.44 9.82
CA PRO A 51 -3.66 -4.91 9.23
C PRO A 51 -4.87 -5.73 9.66
N ARG A 52 -6.04 -5.08 9.74
CA ARG A 52 -7.32 -5.77 9.94
C ARG A 52 -7.61 -6.68 8.76
N ARG A 53 -8.07 -7.91 9.04
CA ARG A 53 -8.36 -8.90 8.00
C ARG A 53 -9.83 -9.29 7.94
N VAL A 54 -10.28 -10.09 8.90
CA VAL A 54 -11.61 -10.70 8.88
C VAL A 54 -12.40 -10.19 10.08
N TRP A 55 -13.66 -9.86 9.86
CA TRP A 55 -14.59 -9.58 10.94
C TRP A 55 -14.96 -10.89 11.63
N ASP A 56 -14.65 -11.00 12.91
CA ASP A 56 -15.10 -12.09 13.77
C ASP A 56 -16.48 -11.71 14.32
N GLU A 57 -17.52 -12.39 13.84
CA GLU A 57 -18.91 -12.15 14.24
C GLU A 57 -19.17 -12.49 15.71
N GLU A 58 -18.50 -13.52 16.25
CA GLU A 58 -18.71 -13.96 17.63
C GLU A 58 -18.06 -12.99 18.62
N ALA A 59 -16.87 -12.51 18.30
CA ALA A 59 -16.14 -11.58 19.14
C ALA A 59 -16.42 -10.10 18.83
N GLU A 60 -17.31 -9.83 17.86
CA GLU A 60 -17.67 -8.49 17.34
C GLU A 60 -16.45 -7.59 17.10
N LYS A 61 -15.39 -8.17 16.53
CA LYS A 61 -14.11 -7.46 16.34
C LYS A 61 -13.40 -7.87 15.07
N TRP A 62 -12.61 -6.95 14.52
CA TRP A 62 -11.68 -7.28 13.45
C TRP A 62 -10.51 -8.11 13.99
N THR A 63 -10.26 -9.24 13.35
CA THR A 63 -9.06 -10.05 13.58
C THR A 63 -7.85 -9.39 12.93
N ARG A 64 -6.72 -9.55 13.59
CA ARG A 64 -5.41 -9.17 13.05
C ARG A 64 -4.43 -10.31 13.28
N ASN A 65 -3.46 -10.44 12.38
CA ASN A 65 -2.52 -11.57 12.37
C ASN A 65 -1.21 -11.29 13.13
N GLY A 66 -1.15 -10.21 13.92
CA GLY A 66 0.02 -9.81 14.67
C GLY A 66 1.06 -9.06 13.84
N PRO A 67 2.30 -8.94 14.36
CA PRO A 67 3.30 -8.05 13.81
C PRO A 67 3.64 -8.35 12.36
N VAL A 68 3.63 -7.32 11.51
CA VAL A 68 4.01 -7.45 10.09
C VAL A 68 4.93 -6.32 9.66
N LYS A 69 5.93 -6.66 8.85
CA LYS A 69 6.83 -5.68 8.23
C LYS A 69 6.10 -4.95 7.10
N VAL A 70 6.14 -3.62 7.14
CA VAL A 70 5.47 -2.72 6.21
C VAL A 70 6.45 -1.69 5.64
N ALA A 71 6.13 -1.16 4.47
CA ALA A 71 6.82 -0.01 3.90
C ALA A 71 5.99 1.25 4.15
N LEU A 72 6.60 2.26 4.74
CA LEU A 72 6.03 3.55 5.08
C LEU A 72 6.48 4.58 4.05
N LYS A 73 5.60 4.95 3.10
CA LYS A 73 5.93 5.96 2.09
C LYS A 73 5.45 7.33 2.53
N ARG A 74 6.38 8.24 2.82
CA ARG A 74 6.12 9.64 3.17
C ARG A 74 6.26 10.52 1.93
N LEU A 75 5.25 11.32 1.62
CA LEU A 75 5.37 12.35 0.59
C LEU A 75 6.21 13.54 1.09
N ASN A 76 7.11 14.04 0.23
CA ASN A 76 7.86 15.26 0.49
C ASN A 76 6.90 16.47 0.40
N ASP A 77 7.08 17.49 1.24
CA ASP A 77 6.28 18.73 1.24
C ASP A 77 4.75 18.55 1.37
N SER A 78 4.32 17.55 2.16
CA SER A 78 2.90 17.19 2.33
C SER A 78 2.01 18.26 2.99
N GLN A 79 2.54 19.43 3.34
CA GLN A 79 1.80 20.50 4.01
C GLN A 79 0.86 21.27 3.05
N ASN A 80 1.06 21.17 1.73
CA ASN A 80 0.28 21.91 0.71
C ASN A 80 -0.46 21.00 -0.30
N ILE A 81 -0.69 19.73 0.04
CA ILE A 81 -1.43 18.81 -0.84
C ILE A 81 -2.93 19.15 -0.80
N SER A 82 -3.53 19.40 -1.97
CA SER A 82 -4.99 19.60 -2.08
C SER A 82 -5.75 18.30 -1.80
N GLU A 83 -6.98 18.40 -1.30
CA GLU A 83 -7.82 17.22 -1.01
C GLU A 83 -8.10 16.37 -2.26
N GLU A 84 -8.21 16.99 -3.44
CA GLU A 84 -8.38 16.31 -4.72
C GLU A 84 -7.15 15.52 -5.15
N TYR A 85 -5.95 16.12 -5.02
CA TYR A 85 -4.70 15.43 -5.32
C TYR A 85 -4.46 14.27 -4.36
N PHE A 86 -4.81 14.45 -3.08
CA PHE A 86 -4.76 13.41 -2.08
C PHE A 86 -5.69 12.23 -2.43
N LYS A 87 -6.94 12.48 -2.85
CA LYS A 87 -7.87 11.42 -3.27
C LYS A 87 -7.32 10.62 -4.45
N GLN A 88 -6.72 11.27 -5.45
CA GLN A 88 -6.11 10.60 -6.59
C GLN A 88 -4.99 9.64 -6.14
N ILE A 89 -4.05 10.12 -5.30
CA ILE A 89 -2.94 9.30 -4.79
C ILE A 89 -3.44 8.09 -4.00
N VAL A 90 -4.46 8.28 -3.16
CA VAL A 90 -4.99 7.18 -2.34
C VAL A 90 -5.69 6.12 -3.20
N MET A 91 -6.46 6.54 -4.20
CA MET A 91 -7.13 5.60 -5.12
C MET A 91 -6.13 4.81 -5.96
N GLU A 92 -5.00 5.41 -6.35
CA GLU A 92 -3.91 4.70 -7.02
C GLU A 92 -3.20 3.68 -6.12
N LEU A 93 -3.13 3.92 -4.81
CA LEU A 93 -2.25 3.15 -3.90
C LEU A 93 -2.93 2.05 -3.07
N GLN A 94 -4.27 1.99 -2.99
CA GLN A 94 -5.02 0.96 -2.22
C GLN A 94 -4.52 0.72 -0.76
N LYS A 95 -4.27 1.75 0.07
CA LYS A 95 -3.48 1.60 1.33
C LYS A 95 -3.83 2.51 2.53
N ILE A 96 -3.54 1.99 3.74
CA ILE A 96 -3.77 2.54 5.10
C ILE A 96 -3.05 3.89 5.37
N LEU A 97 -3.66 4.77 6.18
CA LEU A 97 -3.31 6.18 6.40
C LEU A 97 -2.94 6.55 7.87
N LEU A 98 -2.01 7.50 8.05
CA LEU A 98 -1.76 8.27 9.28
C LEU A 98 -2.00 9.79 9.08
N GLN A 99 -2.63 10.47 10.04
CA GLN A 99 -2.90 11.92 9.99
C GLN A 99 -1.79 12.67 10.73
N ALA A 100 -0.98 13.41 9.96
CA ALA A 100 -0.14 14.58 10.30
C ALA A 100 0.98 14.75 9.24
N THR A 101 1.33 13.65 8.60
CA THR A 101 2.27 13.55 7.47
C THR A 101 1.66 12.50 6.56
N CYS A 102 1.42 12.81 5.27
CA CYS A 102 0.82 11.87 4.32
C CYS A 102 1.74 10.65 4.16
N LEU A 103 1.53 9.66 5.03
CA LEU A 103 2.29 8.43 5.13
C LEU A 103 1.37 7.28 4.73
N PHE A 104 1.76 6.58 3.67
CA PHE A 104 1.07 5.42 3.16
C PHE A 104 1.74 4.16 3.69
N VAL A 105 0.96 3.30 4.33
CA VAL A 105 1.44 1.99 4.77
C VAL A 105 1.22 0.98 3.65
N MET A 106 2.31 0.44 3.14
CA MET A 106 2.33 -0.48 2.00
C MET A 106 2.86 -1.85 2.42
N ARG A 107 2.53 -2.88 1.62
CA ARG A 107 3.21 -4.16 1.73
C ARG A 107 4.72 -3.96 1.53
N TYR A 108 5.51 -4.52 2.43
CA TYR A 108 6.96 -4.57 2.27
C TYR A 108 7.34 -5.75 1.37
N TYR A 109 8.17 -5.51 0.36
CA TYR A 109 8.68 -6.54 -0.54
C TYR A 109 10.18 -6.70 -0.32
N GLU A 110 10.60 -7.84 0.24
CA GLU A 110 12.01 -8.14 0.56
C GLU A 110 12.93 -8.10 -0.66
N ASN A 111 12.38 -8.42 -1.84
CA ASN A 111 13.13 -8.40 -3.08
C ASN A 111 13.26 -7.01 -3.72
N GLY A 112 12.53 -6.00 -3.22
CA GLY A 112 12.49 -4.67 -3.80
C GLY A 112 11.50 -4.57 -4.97
N ASP A 113 11.82 -3.68 -5.92
CA ASP A 113 11.14 -3.52 -7.20
C ASP A 113 11.34 -4.72 -8.13
N LEU A 114 10.63 -4.75 -9.26
CA LEU A 114 10.67 -5.89 -10.19
C LEU A 114 12.07 -6.03 -10.78
N HIS A 115 12.76 -4.92 -11.06
CA HIS A 115 14.15 -4.94 -11.51
C HIS A 115 15.08 -5.62 -10.49
N SER A 116 15.03 -5.20 -9.23
CA SER A 116 15.80 -5.80 -8.13
C SER A 116 15.50 -7.29 -7.95
N TYR A 117 14.23 -7.67 -8.11
CA TYR A 117 13.82 -9.08 -8.06
C TYR A 117 14.44 -9.90 -9.19
N LEU A 118 14.37 -9.41 -10.43
CA LEU A 118 14.91 -10.08 -11.61
C LEU A 118 16.44 -10.21 -11.55
N ASP A 119 17.13 -9.19 -11.06
CA ASP A 119 18.59 -9.24 -10.88
C ASP A 119 19.02 -10.30 -9.85
N LYS A 120 18.25 -10.44 -8.76
CA LYS A 120 18.52 -11.43 -7.69
C LYS A 120 18.19 -12.87 -8.09
N ALA A 121 17.23 -13.08 -8.98
CA ALA A 121 16.77 -14.41 -9.38
C ALA A 121 17.84 -15.24 -10.13
N GLN A 122 19.02 -14.67 -10.41
CA GLN A 122 20.13 -15.30 -11.13
C GLN A 122 19.72 -15.91 -12.49
N GLY A 123 18.68 -15.36 -13.13
CA GLY A 123 18.13 -15.84 -14.40
C GLY A 123 16.70 -15.31 -14.65
N MET A 124 16.16 -15.61 -15.84
CA MET A 124 14.75 -15.31 -16.12
C MET A 124 13.84 -16.22 -15.28
N PRO A 125 12.78 -15.67 -14.65
CA PRO A 125 11.71 -16.48 -14.05
C PRO A 125 11.16 -17.49 -15.07
N CYS A 126 10.60 -18.60 -14.60
CA CYS A 126 10.03 -19.55 -15.56
C CYS A 126 8.85 -18.89 -16.30
N TRP A 127 8.54 -19.38 -17.49
CA TRP A 127 7.48 -18.78 -18.31
C TRP A 127 6.15 -18.60 -17.57
N ARG A 128 5.82 -19.55 -16.68
CA ARG A 128 4.65 -19.47 -15.82
C ARG A 128 4.70 -18.26 -14.89
N ASP A 129 5.81 -18.03 -14.21
CA ASP A 129 5.98 -16.88 -13.30
C ASP A 129 5.86 -15.56 -14.07
N ILE A 130 6.39 -15.51 -15.29
CA ILE A 130 6.30 -14.33 -16.17
C ILE A 130 4.83 -14.05 -16.53
N VAL A 131 4.08 -15.08 -16.93
CA VAL A 131 2.66 -14.93 -17.27
C VAL A 131 1.85 -14.53 -16.04
N ASP A 132 2.11 -15.11 -14.88
CA ASP A 132 1.41 -14.78 -13.63
C ASP A 132 1.67 -13.32 -13.20
N MET A 133 2.90 -12.83 -13.34
CA MET A 133 3.24 -11.41 -13.09
C MET A 133 2.53 -10.48 -14.06
N LEU A 134 2.56 -10.77 -15.36
CA LEU A 134 1.90 -9.96 -16.38
C LEU A 134 0.39 -9.91 -16.16
N TRP A 135 -0.23 -11.04 -15.84
CA TRP A 135 -1.66 -11.12 -15.51
C TRP A 135 -2.01 -10.24 -14.32
N GLY A 136 -1.20 -10.28 -13.24
CA GLY A 136 -1.39 -9.44 -12.07
C GLY A 136 -1.29 -7.94 -12.38
N ILE A 137 -0.28 -7.53 -13.17
CA ILE A 137 -0.09 -6.14 -13.58
C ILE A 137 -1.27 -5.68 -14.46
N SER A 138 -1.66 -6.48 -15.46
CA SER A 138 -2.79 -6.17 -16.33
C SER A 138 -4.10 -6.04 -15.56
N GLY A 139 -4.38 -6.94 -14.62
CA GLY A 139 -5.57 -6.85 -13.77
C GLY A 139 -5.58 -5.61 -12.88
N GLY A 140 -4.44 -5.24 -12.30
CA GLY A 140 -4.31 -4.00 -11.52
C GLY A 140 -4.61 -2.75 -12.35
N ILE A 141 -4.05 -2.66 -13.57
CA ILE A 141 -4.29 -1.54 -14.49
C ILE A 141 -5.76 -1.51 -14.95
N GLU A 142 -6.35 -2.66 -15.27
CA GLU A 142 -7.76 -2.74 -15.65
C GLU A 142 -8.68 -2.19 -14.54
N ASN A 143 -8.39 -2.49 -13.28
CA ASN A 143 -9.14 -1.97 -12.14
C ASN A 143 -9.02 -0.45 -11.98
N ILE A 144 -7.82 0.11 -12.20
CA ILE A 144 -7.60 1.57 -12.22
C ILE A 144 -8.45 2.21 -13.33
N HIS A 145 -8.42 1.64 -14.54
CA HIS A 145 -9.18 2.16 -15.68
C HIS A 145 -10.70 2.05 -15.47
N LYS A 146 -11.19 0.94 -14.90
CA LYS A 146 -12.60 0.75 -14.53
C LYS A 146 -13.10 1.81 -13.53
N SER A 147 -12.19 2.34 -12.71
CA SER A 147 -12.47 3.42 -11.77
C SER A 147 -12.41 4.82 -12.40
N GLY A 148 -12.20 4.91 -13.71
CA GLY A 148 -12.07 6.19 -14.43
C GLY A 148 -10.74 6.90 -14.21
N LEU A 149 -9.73 6.21 -13.65
CA LEU A 149 -8.42 6.77 -13.34
C LEU A 149 -7.35 6.34 -14.36
N ILE A 150 -6.22 7.04 -14.34
CA ILE A 150 -5.04 6.73 -15.17
C ILE A 150 -3.86 6.58 -14.21
N HIS A 151 -3.11 5.47 -14.29
CA HIS A 151 -1.99 5.21 -13.37
C HIS A 151 -0.87 6.27 -13.44
N GLY A 152 -0.63 6.87 -14.62
CA GLY A 152 0.29 8.01 -14.80
C GLY A 152 1.80 7.71 -14.74
N HIS A 153 2.24 6.69 -14.00
CA HIS A 153 3.66 6.38 -13.75
C HIS A 153 3.95 4.88 -13.63
N LEU A 154 3.47 4.05 -14.56
CA LEU A 154 3.78 2.61 -14.57
C LEU A 154 5.25 2.37 -14.91
N HIS A 155 5.99 1.75 -14.00
CA HIS A 155 7.39 1.32 -14.18
C HIS A 155 7.68 0.04 -13.37
N GLY A 156 8.72 -0.68 -13.77
CA GLY A 156 9.20 -1.91 -13.12
C GLY A 156 10.10 -1.63 -11.92
#